data_AF-A0A8J3BA99-F1
#
_entry.id   AF-A0A8J3BA99-F1
#
_cell.length_a   1.000
_cell.length_b   1.000
_cell.length_c   1.000
_cell.angle_alpha   90.00
_cell.angle_beta   90.00
_cell.angle_gamma   90.00
#
_symmetry.space_group_name_H-M   'P 1'
#
loop_
_entity.id
_entity.type
_entity.pdbx_description
1 polymer ?
#
loop_
_entity_poly.entity_id
_entity_poly.type
_entity_poly.pdbx_seq_one_letter_code
_entity_poly.pdbx_strand_id
1 'polypeptide(L)'
;MMITWRPNPEADVVGYRVYRVDPSGRERKLGAVPAHEPLQFVDPAPEAMAYRVIAVDVAGRVSGRAEVRLPHAPSRETSLPASAPSHRVGGGKVQR
;
A
#
# COMPACT_ATOMS: atom_id res chain seq x y z
N MET A 1 -1.19 5.77 15.61
CA MET A 1 -1.67 6.63 14.50
C MET A 1 -2.57 5.79 13.60
N MET A 2 -3.77 6.27 13.25
CA MET A 2 -4.66 5.55 12.34
C MET A 2 -4.40 5.97 10.90
N ILE A 3 -4.25 4.98 10.03
CA ILE A 3 -3.97 5.16 8.60
C ILE A 3 -5.18 4.60 7.87
N THR A 4 -5.78 5.39 6.98
CA THR A 4 -6.87 4.92 6.12
C THR A 4 -6.47 5.11 4.67
N TRP A 5 -7.04 4.34 3.75
CA TRP A 5 -6.77 4.50 2.32
C TRP A 5 -7.99 4.20 1.48
N ARG A 6 -7.97 4.72 0.26
CA ARG A 6 -9.00 4.43 -0.73
C ARG A 6 -8.76 3.04 -1.34
N PRO A 7 -9.83 2.28 -1.62
CA PRO A 7 -9.68 1.00 -2.31
C PRO A 7 -9.01 1.20 -3.67
N ASN A 8 -8.24 0.21 -4.08
CA ASN A 8 -7.77 0.11 -5.45
C ASN A 8 -8.95 -0.23 -6.38
N PRO A 9 -9.08 0.41 -7.56
CA PRO A 9 -10.15 0.08 -8.51
C PRO A 9 -9.98 -1.29 -9.19
N GLU A 10 -8.80 -1.91 -9.11
CA GLU A 10 -8.54 -3.23 -9.70
C GLU A 10 -9.24 -4.35 -8.91
N ALA A 11 -9.97 -5.20 -9.63
CA ALA A 11 -10.84 -6.22 -9.06
C ALA A 11 -10.10 -7.44 -8.49
N ASP A 12 -8.84 -7.65 -8.88
CA ASP A 12 -8.02 -8.79 -8.48
C ASP A 12 -7.15 -8.51 -7.24
N VAL A 13 -7.34 -7.36 -6.60
CA VAL A 13 -6.70 -7.01 -5.33
C VAL A 13 -7.31 -7.82 -4.18
N VAL A 14 -6.48 -8.61 -3.50
CA VAL A 14 -6.89 -9.43 -2.34
C VAL A 14 -6.54 -8.81 -1.00
N GLY A 15 -5.66 -7.81 -0.98
CA GLY A 15 -5.30 -7.10 0.24
C GLY A 15 -4.25 -6.04 0.04
N TYR A 16 -3.81 -5.46 1.15
CA TYR A 16 -2.89 -4.34 1.20
C TYR A 16 -1.77 -4.65 2.18
N ARG A 17 -0.54 -4.24 1.85
CA ARG A 17 0.59 -4.24 2.80
C ARG A 17 0.87 -2.80 3.22
N VAL A 18 1.05 -2.60 4.52
CA VAL A 18 1.29 -1.30 5.13
C VAL A 18 2.75 -1.22 5.57
N TYR A 19 3.41 -0.14 5.20
CA TYR A 19 4.82 0.14 5.49
C TYR A 19 4.97 1.48 6.17
N ARG A 20 5.92 1.51 7.11
CA ARG A 20 6.48 2.74 7.67
C ARG A 20 7.75 3.09 6.93
N VAL A 21 7.91 4.36 6.57
CA VAL A 21 9.16 4.90 6.01
C VAL A 21 9.85 5.74 7.08
N ASP A 22 11.09 5.38 7.39
CA ASP A 22 11.92 6.12 8.35
C ASP A 22 12.59 7.35 7.70
N PRO A 23 13.22 8.26 8.49
CA PRO A 23 13.88 9.44 7.94
C PRO A 23 15.00 9.15 6.92
N SER A 24 15.60 7.96 6.97
CA SER A 24 16.60 7.51 5.98
C SER A 24 15.99 6.96 4.70
N GLY A 25 14.65 6.93 4.61
CA GLY A 25 13.90 6.42 3.46
C GLY A 25 13.73 4.91 3.46
N ARG A 26 14.11 4.19 4.53
CA ARG A 26 13.94 2.72 4.58
C ARG A 26 12.51 2.36 4.95
N GLU A 27 12.01 1.34 4.28
CA GLU A 27 10.67 0.81 4.48
C GLU A 27 10.67 -0.38 5.44
N ARG A 28 9.82 -0.32 6.46
CA ARG A 28 9.54 -1.42 7.38
C ARG A 28 8.08 -1.82 7.24
N LYS A 29 7.82 -3.09 6.92
CA LYS A 29 6.46 -3.64 6.89
C LYS A 29 5.88 -3.63 8.31
N LEU A 30 4.70 -3.05 8.48
CA LEU A 30 3.95 -3.06 9.73
C LEU A 30 2.93 -4.19 9.76
N GLY A 31 2.29 -4.47 8.63
CA GLY A 31 1.23 -5.47 8.56
C GLY A 31 0.61 -5.63 7.18
N ALA A 32 -0.50 -6.36 7.13
CA ALA A 32 -1.33 -6.51 5.96
C ALA A 32 -2.82 -6.48 6.35
N VAL A 33 -3.65 -5.96 5.44
CA VAL A 33 -5.11 -5.85 5.62
C VAL A 33 -5.79 -6.47 4.40
N PRO A 34 -6.63 -7.51 4.56
CA PRO A 34 -7.40 -8.09 3.47
C PRO A 34 -8.31 -7.06 2.80
N ALA A 35 -8.55 -7.19 1.49
CA ALA A 35 -9.34 -6.22 0.75
C ALA A 35 -10.83 -6.22 1.12
N HIS A 36 -11.31 -7.28 1.78
CA HIS A 36 -12.68 -7.41 2.30
C HIS A 36 -12.84 -6.90 3.73
N GLU A 37 -11.75 -6.49 4.39
CA GLU A 37 -11.77 -5.85 5.71
C GLU A 37 -11.83 -4.31 5.58
N PRO A 38 -12.17 -3.58 6.67
CA PRO A 38 -12.05 -2.13 6.69
C PRO A 38 -10.63 -1.67 6.30
N LEU A 39 -10.53 -0.75 5.34
CA LEU A 39 -9.26 -0.27 4.77
C LEU A 39 -8.56 0.73 5.70
N GLN A 40 -8.14 0.22 6.86
CA GLN A 40 -7.48 0.97 7.90
C GLN A 40 -6.42 0.14 8.62
N PHE A 41 -5.40 0.81 9.17
CA PHE A 41 -4.36 0.19 9.97
C PHE A 41 -3.92 1.13 11.10
N VAL A 42 -3.67 0.58 12.29
CA VAL A 42 -3.19 1.33 13.45
C VAL A 42 -1.70 1.08 13.65
N ASP A 43 -0.87 2.11 13.50
CA ASP A 43 0.53 2.07 13.96
C ASP A 43 0.57 2.34 15.48
N PRO A 44 0.96 1.37 16.32
CA PRO A 44 1.04 1.53 17.77
C PRO A 44 2.21 2.41 18.22
N ALA A 45 3.22 2.64 17.37
CA ALA A 45 4.43 3.41 17.70
C ALA A 45 4.78 4.37 16.55
N PRO A 46 4.03 5.48 16.39
CA PRO A 46 4.15 6.36 15.25
C PRO A 46 5.39 7.27 15.34
N GLU A 47 6.55 6.72 14.98
CA GLU A 47 7.80 7.47 14.72
C GLU A 47 8.03 7.66 13.20
N ALA A 48 6.96 7.54 12.40
CA ALA A 48 7.02 7.54 10.95
C ALA A 48 7.21 8.95 10.37
N MET A 49 8.09 9.10 9.38
CA MET A 49 8.09 10.29 8.50
C MET A 49 7.03 10.16 7.39
N ALA A 50 6.75 8.94 6.95
CA ALA A 50 5.78 8.64 5.92
C ALA A 50 5.23 7.22 6.06
N TYR A 51 4.05 6.97 5.49
CA TYR A 51 3.46 5.64 5.36
C TYR A 51 3.25 5.31 3.89
N ARG A 52 3.35 4.02 3.58
CA ARG A 52 3.07 3.50 2.25
C ARG A 52 2.12 2.32 2.34
N VAL A 53 1.11 2.32 1.47
CA VAL A 53 0.13 1.24 1.35
C VAL A 53 0.17 0.73 -0.08
N ILE A 54 0.42 -0.57 -0.25
CA ILE A 54 0.52 -1.21 -1.55
C ILE A 54 -0.51 -2.33 -1.66
N ALA A 55 -1.25 -2.35 -2.76
CA ALA A 55 -2.17 -3.43 -3.08
C ALA A 55 -1.40 -4.71 -3.46
N VAL A 56 -2.00 -5.85 -3.14
CA VAL A 56 -1.51 -7.19 -3.44
C VAL A 56 -2.60 -7.90 -4.24
N ASP A 57 -2.24 -8.45 -5.39
CA ASP A 57 -3.15 -9.21 -6.26
C ASP A 57 -3.31 -10.68 -5.81
N VAL A 58 -4.26 -11.41 -6.41
CA VAL A 58 -4.48 -12.86 -6.18
C VAL A 58 -3.23 -13.71 -6.43
N ALA A 59 -2.28 -13.24 -7.25
CA ALA A 59 -1.03 -13.93 -7.54
C ALA A 59 0.08 -13.60 -6.52
N GLY A 60 -0.22 -12.81 -5.49
CA GLY A 60 0.72 -12.36 -4.47
C GLY A 60 1.70 -11.30 -4.99
N ARG A 61 1.49 -10.74 -6.18
CA ARG A 61 2.30 -9.68 -6.75
C ARG A 61 1.96 -8.37 -6.07
N VAL A 62 3.00 -7.59 -5.86
CA VAL A 62 2.93 -6.28 -5.21
C VAL A 62 2.96 -5.21 -6.28
N SER A 63 2.07 -4.22 -6.15
CA SER A 63 1.92 -3.10 -7.09
C SER A 63 3.10 -2.12 -7.19
N GLY A 64 3.08 -1.29 -8.24
CA GLY A 64 4.05 -0.19 -8.43
C GLY A 64 3.95 0.86 -7.31
N ARG A 65 5.09 1.29 -6.77
CA ARG A 65 5.20 2.13 -5.54
C ARG A 65 4.48 3.48 -5.63
N ALA A 66 3.49 3.71 -4.78
CA ALA A 66 2.94 5.05 -4.46
C ALA A 66 3.49 5.46 -3.10
N GLU A 67 3.89 6.72 -2.98
CA GLU A 67 4.46 7.29 -1.77
C GLU A 67 3.55 8.40 -1.28
N VAL A 68 3.26 8.42 0.01
CA VAL A 68 2.59 9.54 0.65
C VAL A 68 3.48 10.01 1.79
N ARG A 69 4.00 11.22 1.66
CA ARG A 69 4.72 11.90 2.74
C ARG A 69 3.69 12.63 3.59
N LEU A 70 3.74 12.43 4.90
CA LEU A 70 2.90 13.21 5.79
C LEU A 70 3.46 14.65 5.83
N PRO A 71 2.61 15.69 5.71
CA PRO A 71 3.01 17.01 6.18
C PRO A 71 3.32 16.92 7.68
N HIS A 72 4.17 17.81 8.18
CA HIS A 72 4.79 17.78 9.51
C HIS A 72 3.83 17.92 10.72
N ALA A 73 2.54 17.63 10.56
CA ALA A 73 1.54 17.67 11.62
C ALA A 73 0.66 16.39 11.57
N PRO A 74 0.42 15.74 12.72
CA PRO A 74 -0.42 14.54 12.79
C PRO A 74 -1.89 14.97 12.71
N SER A 75 -2.39 15.25 11.51
CA SER A 75 -3.83 15.13 11.27
C SER A 75 -4.15 13.66 11.54
N ARG A 76 -4.91 13.41 12.61
CA ARG A 76 -5.19 12.09 13.21
C ARG A 76 -5.69 11.03 12.24
N GLU A 77 -6.04 11.42 11.02
CA GLU A 77 -6.53 10.59 9.95
C GLU A 77 -5.98 11.16 8.64
N THR A 78 -5.12 10.42 7.94
CA THR A 78 -4.67 10.78 6.58
C THR A 78 -5.08 9.65 5.64
N SER A 79 -5.86 10.00 4.61
CA SER A 79 -6.28 9.06 3.57
C SER A 79 -5.21 8.94 2.50
N LEU A 80 -4.71 7.73 2.28
CA LEU A 80 -3.68 7.43 1.28
C LEU A 80 -4.32 6.89 -0.01
N PRO A 81 -3.80 7.24 -1.21
CA PRO A 81 -4.07 6.46 -2.41
C PRO A 81 -3.36 5.10 -2.34
N ALA A 82 -4.09 4.01 -2.62
CA ALA A 82 -3.47 2.70 -2.80
C ALA A 82 -2.86 2.59 -4.21
N SER A 83 -1.67 1.99 -4.29
CA SER A 83 -1.00 1.67 -5.56
C SER A 83 -1.66 0.55 -6.35
N ALA A 84 -1.85 0.77 -7.66
CA ALA A 84 -2.30 -0.19 -8.68
C ALA A 84 -1.28 -1.31 -9.00
N PRO A 85 -1.65 -2.60 -8.89
CA PRO A 85 -0.86 -3.74 -9.36
C PRO A 85 -0.22 -3.48 -10.72
N SER A 86 1.07 -3.79 -10.86
CA SER A 86 1.71 -3.68 -12.17
C SER A 86 1.32 -4.91 -12.98
N HIS A 87 0.24 -4.81 -13.75
CA HIS A 87 -0.06 -5.79 -14.79
C HIS A 87 1.00 -5.70 -15.89
N ARG A 88 2.02 -6.57 -15.87
CA ARG A 88 2.77 -6.84 -17.10
C ARG A 88 1.84 -7.66 -17.99
N VAL A 89 1.17 -7.00 -18.95
CA VAL A 89 0.69 -7.69 -20.15
C VAL A 89 1.93 -8.28 -20.83
N GLY A 90 2.11 -9.58 -20.64
CA GLY A 90 3.15 -10.38 -21.26
C GLY A 90 2.54 -11.66 -21.84
N GLY A 91 1.53 -11.52 -22.69
CA GLY A 91 1.18 -12.55 -23.68
C GLY A 91 1.91 -12.20 -24.99
N GLY A 92 2.55 -13.13 -25.71
CA GLY A 92 2.50 -14.57 -25.60
C GLY A 92 3.65 -15.26 -26.34
N LYS A 93 3.57 -16.60 -26.30
CA LYS A 93 4.46 -17.58 -26.94
C LYS A 93 4.67 -17.34 -28.44
N VAL A 94 5.87 -17.71 -28.88
CA VAL A 94 6.30 -18.15 -30.22
C VAL A 94 5.19 -18.67 -31.14
N GLN A 95 5.11 -18.13 -32.38
CA GLN A 95 5.07 -18.90 -33.64
C GLN A 95 5.15 -17.95 -34.85
N ARG A 96 6.17 -18.12 -35.71
CA ARG A 96 6.05 -18.28 -37.18
C ARG A 96 7.31 -18.97 -37.68
#